data_AF-K1WYN4-F1
#
_entry.id   AF-K1WYN4-F1
#
_cell.length_a   1.000
_cell.length_b   1.000
_cell.length_c   1.000
_cell.angle_alpha   90.00
_cell.angle_beta   90.00
_cell.angle_gamma   90.00
#
_symmetry.space_group_name_H-M   'P 1'
#
loop_
_entity.id
_entity.type
_entity.pdbx_description
1 polymer ?
#
loop_
_entity_poly.entity_id
_entity_poly.type
_entity_poly.pdbx_seq_one_letter_code
_entity_poly.pdbx_strand_id
1 'polypeptide(L)' 'MTNAWVIITSPRGDDRSDITDSSGAYGVDKLGIGLFYVKADPDSFTTGDEQVKTVTLSLGETKTVNFIFP' A
#
# COMPACT_ATOMS: atom_id res chain seq x y z
N MET A 1 10.14 3.67 -7.42
CA MET A 1 9.77 5.03 -6.97
C MET A 1 10.13 5.17 -5.51
N THR A 2 10.93 6.16 -5.14
CA THR A 2 11.36 6.42 -3.75
C THR A 2 10.51 7.53 -3.15
N ASN A 3 10.28 7.55 -1.83
CA ASN A 3 9.47 8.55 -1.13
C ASN A 3 8.00 8.60 -1.59
N ALA A 4 7.48 7.52 -2.17
CA ALA A 4 6.05 7.40 -2.47
C ALA A 4 5.29 7.06 -1.19
N TRP A 5 4.12 7.66 -0.99
CA TRP A 5 3.22 7.31 0.10
C TRP A 5 2.43 6.06 -0.26
N VAL A 6 2.40 5.08 0.64
CA VAL A 6 1.55 3.91 0.52
C VAL A 6 0.60 3.86 1.70
N ILE A 7 -0.71 3.82 1.42
CA ILE A 7 -1.78 3.73 2.42
C ILE A 7 -2.49 2.39 2.24
N ILE A 8 -2.64 1.65 3.32
CA ILE A 8 -3.30 0.36 3.41
C ILE A 8 -4.54 0.54 4.28
N THR A 9 -5.71 0.56 3.64
CA THR A 9 -7.00 0.65 4.33
C THR A 9 -7.54 -0.75 4.57
N SER A 10 -7.80 -1.06 5.84
CA SER A 10 -8.32 -2.35 6.29
C SER A 10 -9.81 -2.52 5.98
N PRO A 11 -10.36 -3.75 6.05
CA PRO A 11 -11.80 -3.98 5.90
C PRO A 11 -12.67 -3.20 6.90
N ARG A 12 -12.08 -2.76 8.03
CA ARG A 12 -12.77 -2.03 9.10
C ARG A 12 -12.67 -0.51 8.93
N GLY A 13 -11.93 -0.04 7.91
CA GLY A 13 -11.68 1.36 7.67
C GLY A 13 -10.47 1.93 8.41
N ASP A 14 -9.74 1.12 9.19
CA ASP A 14 -8.48 1.56 9.81
C ASP A 14 -7.37 1.66 8.75
N ASP A 15 -6.63 2.76 8.77
CA ASP A 15 -5.51 3.01 7.86
C ASP A 15 -4.15 2.69 8.52
N ARG A 16 -3.25 2.13 7.72
CA ARG A 16 -1.82 2.02 7.97
C ARG A 16 -1.09 2.66 6.81
N SER A 17 0.10 3.20 7.04
CA SER A 17 0.90 3.78 5.97
C SER A 17 2.37 3.43 6.12
N ASP A 18 3.06 3.52 4.98
CA ASP A 18 4.51 3.46 4.89
C ASP A 18 4.98 4.36 3.74
N ILE A 19 6.28 4.69 3.73
CA ILE A 19 6.92 5.49 2.68
C ILE A 19 7.94 4.61 1.98
N THR A 20 7.94 4.60 0.65
CA THR A 20 8.87 3.73 -0.08
C THR A 20 10.33 4.14 0.13
N ASP A 21 11.19 3.16 0.36
CA ASP A 21 12.62 3.35 0.57
C ASP A 21 13.37 3.70 -0.73
N SER A 22 14.71 3.77 -0.68
CA SER A 22 15.56 4.08 -1.83
C SER A 22 15.51 3.03 -2.95
N SER A 23 15.05 1.81 -2.66
CA SER A 23 14.80 0.75 -3.64
C SER A 23 13.36 0.78 -4.18
N GLY A 24 12.49 1.58 -3.57
CA GLY A 24 11.06 1.65 -3.87
C GLY A 24 10.23 0.59 -3.16
N ALA A 25 10.78 -0.09 -2.16
CA ALA A 25 10.07 -1.06 -1.34
C ALA A 25 9.33 -0.38 -0.19
N TYR A 26 8.23 -1.00 0.24
CA TYR A 26 7.45 -0.62 1.41
C TYR A 26 7.01 -1.90 2.16
N GLY A 27 6.66 -1.78 3.44
CA GLY A 27 6.23 -2.91 4.25
C GLY A 27 5.34 -2.49 5.41
N VAL A 28 4.21 -3.18 5.55
CA VAL A 28 3.33 -3.05 6.71
C VAL A 28 3.09 -4.41 7.33
N ASP A 29 3.38 -4.53 8.63
CA ASP A 29 3.23 -5.76 9.40
C ASP A 29 1.98 -5.74 10.28
N LYS A 30 1.70 -6.90 10.92
CA LYS A 30 0.63 -7.06 11.93
C LYS A 30 -0.76 -6.66 11.43
N LEU A 31 -1.00 -6.87 10.14
CA LEU A 31 -2.33 -6.73 9.54
C LEU A 31 -3.20 -7.94 9.91
N GLY A 32 -4.49 -7.67 10.14
CA GLY A 32 -5.48 -8.71 10.32
C GLY A 32 -5.81 -9.43 9.01
N ILE A 33 -6.70 -10.42 9.09
CA ILE A 33 -7.26 -11.07 7.90
C ILE A 33 -8.30 -10.18 7.22
N GLY A 34 -8.45 -10.32 5.90
CA GLY A 34 -9.53 -9.68 5.13
C GLY A 34 -9.07 -8.98 3.85
N LEU A 35 -10.01 -8.26 3.23
CA LEU A 35 -9.81 -7.44 2.03
C LEU A 35 -9.27 -6.05 2.39
N PHE A 36 -8.10 -5.72 1.85
CA PHE A 36 -7.46 -4.42 1.99
C PHE A 36 -7.48 -3.66 0.67
N TYR A 37 -7.55 -2.33 0.77
CA TYR A 37 -7.26 -1.40 -0.33
C TYR A 37 -5.87 -0.84 -0.11
N VAL A 38 -4.99 -0.99 -1.09
CA VAL A 38 -3.63 -0.46 -1.08
C VAL A 38 -3.58 0.67 -2.09
N LYS A 39 -3.41 1.89 -1.60
CA LYS A 39 -3.23 3.10 -2.41
C LYS A 39 -1.76 3.48 -2.40
N ALA A 40 -1.17 3.65 -3.58
CA ALA A 40 0.18 4.18 -3.72
C ALA A 40 0.12 5.52 -4.46
N ASP A 41 0.81 6.51 -3.90
CA ASP A 41 0.87 7.88 -4.36
C ASP A 41 2.34 8.29 -4.54
N PRO A 42 2.81 8.45 -5.79
CA PRO A 42 4.23 8.67 -6.09
C PRO A 42 4.70 10.08 -5.77
N ASP A 43 3.77 11.04 -5.63
CA ASP A 43 4.09 12.47 -5.64
C ASP A 43 3.41 13.21 -4.47
N SER A 44 3.24 12.47 -3.37
CA SER A 44 2.82 13.01 -2.07
C SER A 44 1.54 13.85 -2.14
N PHE A 45 0.46 13.27 -2.67
CA PHE A 45 -0.88 13.86 -2.72
C PHE A 45 -1.12 14.88 -3.84
N THR A 46 -0.30 14.88 -4.90
CA THR A 46 -0.71 15.50 -6.17
C THR A 46 -1.73 14.62 -6.88
N THR A 47 -2.92 15.17 -7.10
CA THR A 47 -4.02 14.49 -7.80
C THR A 47 -3.63 14.13 -9.23
N GLY A 48 -3.74 12.85 -9.58
CA GLY A 48 -3.66 12.38 -10.97
C GLY A 48 -2.97 11.05 -11.16
N ASP A 49 -1.96 10.75 -10.35
CA ASP A 49 -1.08 9.59 -10.57
C ASP A 49 -1.24 8.47 -9.55
N GLU A 50 -2.15 8.61 -8.57
CA GLU A 50 -2.40 7.58 -7.56
C GLU A 50 -2.94 6.28 -8.17
N GLN A 51 -2.49 5.14 -7.64
CA GLN A 51 -2.98 3.82 -8.02
C GLN A 51 -3.54 3.08 -6.82
N VAL A 52 -4.67 2.41 -7.02
CA VAL A 52 -5.31 1.59 -5.99
C VAL A 52 -5.38 0.14 -6.44
N LYS A 53 -5.01 -0.77 -5.55
CA LYS A 53 -5.13 -2.23 -5.72
C LYS A 53 -5.83 -2.85 -4.52
N THR A 54 -6.49 -3.97 -4.74
CA THR A 54 -7.10 -4.75 -3.66
C THR A 54 -6.28 -5.99 -3.37
N VAL A 55 -6.19 -6.36 -2.10
CA VAL A 55 -5.48 -7.56 -1.67
C VAL A 55 -6.22 -8.22 -0.52
N THR A 56 -6.46 -9.53 -0.62
CA THR A 56 -7.04 -10.31 0.48
C THR A 56 -5.93 -11.04 1.21
N LEU A 57 -5.87 -10.91 2.54
CA LEU A 57 -4.92 -11.62 3.40
C LEU A 57 -5.60 -12.72 4.23
N SER A 58 -4.95 -13.88 4.27
CA SER A 58 -5.23 -14.97 5.21
C SER A 58 -4.28 -14.93 6.42
N LEU A 59 -4.57 -15.70 7.46
CA LEU A 59 -3.76 -15.70 8.69
C LEU A 59 -2.31 -16.15 8.40
N GLY A 60 -1.33 -15.34 8.78
CA GLY A 60 0.09 -15.62 8.60
C GLY A 60 0.61 -15.43 7.17
N GLU A 61 -0.24 -14.95 6.25
CA GLU A 61 0.13 -14.72 4.86
C GLU A 61 0.91 -13.41 4.68
N THR A 62 1.86 -13.41 3.74
CA THR A 62 2.49 -12.20 3.22
C THR A 62 2.20 -12.10 1.73
N LYS A 63 1.81 -10.90 1.26
CA LYS A 63 1.57 -10.63 -0.16
C LYS A 63 2.41 -9.45 -0.64
N THR A 64 2.90 -9.58 -1.86
CA THR A 64 3.59 -8.50 -2.57
C THR A 64 2.62 -7.82 -3.52
N VAL A 65 2.48 -6.49 -3.40
CA VAL A 65 1.66 -5.68 -4.30
C VAL A 65 2.56 -4.65 -4.99
N ASN A 66 2.75 -4.83 -6.30
CA ASN A 66 3.59 -3.95 -7.12
C ASN A 66 2.75 -2.86 -7.78
N PHE A 67 3.28 -1.64 -7.87
CA PHE A 67 2.71 -0.52 -8.59
C PHE A 67 3.69 -0.05 -9.67
N ILE A 68 3.18 0.43 -10.80
CA ILE A 68 4.00 0.90 -11.93
C ILE A 68 3.46 2.26 -12.33
N PHE A 69 4.21 3.32 -12.03
CA PHE A 69 3.89 4.69 -12.43
C PHE A 69 4.60 5.04 -13.75
N PRO A 70 4.00 5.89 -14.60
CA PRO A 70 4.61 6.35 -15.85
C PRO A 70 5.89 7.17 -15.63
#